data_AF-A0A963HBM8-F1
#
_entry.id   AF-A0A963HBM8-F1
#
_cell.length_a   1.000
_cell.length_b   1.000
_cell.length_c   1.000
_cell.angle_alpha   90.00
_cell.angle_beta   90.00
_cell.angle_gamma   90.00
#
_symmetry.space_group_name_H-M   'P 1'
#
loop_
_entity.id
_entity.type
_entity.pdbx_description
1 polymer ?
#
loop_
_entity_poly.entity_id
_entity_poly.type
_entity_poly.pdbx_seq_one_letter_code
_entity_poly.pdbx_strand_id
1 'polypeptide(L)'
;RPDISTQVRFRKEQEMRASVGAVRAGGDGERFDGEIRVLTSCPSCLQGLSRYSDDVGAQADYLVVEMARTLLGENWLADYVERANRGGIERVLV
;
A
#
# COMPACT_ATOMS: atom_id res chain seq x y z
N ARG A 1 18.71 -10.45 18.13
CA ARG A 1 17.97 -11.01 19.28
C ARG A 1 16.54 -11.36 18.82
N PRO A 2 16.24 -12.64 18.56
CA PRO A 2 14.98 -13.07 17.94
C PRO A 2 13.70 -12.72 18.72
N ASP A 3 13.83 -12.58 20.04
CA ASP A 3 12.75 -12.21 20.97
C ASP A 3 12.27 -10.76 20.75
N ILE A 4 13.20 -9.82 20.55
CA ILE A 4 12.88 -8.41 20.30
C ILE A 4 12.22 -8.23 18.93
N SER A 5 12.72 -8.90 17.89
CA SER A 5 12.12 -8.82 16.55
C SER A 5 10.69 -9.35 16.54
N THR A 6 10.43 -10.41 17.30
CA THR A 6 9.07 -10.98 17.43
C THR A 6 8.12 -10.02 18.14
N GLN A 7 8.57 -9.39 19.23
CA GLN A 7 7.77 -8.39 19.95
C GLN A 7 7.47 -7.15 19.09
N VAL A 8 8.46 -6.65 18.33
CA VAL A 8 8.28 -5.51 17.43
C VAL A 8 7.27 -5.83 16.33
N ARG A 9 7.36 -7.03 15.73
CA ARG A 9 6.37 -7.50 14.76
C ARG A 9 4.97 -7.51 15.36
N PHE A 10 4.80 -8.17 16.51
CA PHE A 10 3.51 -8.30 17.16
C PHE A 10 2.89 -6.94 17.52
N ARG A 11 3.70 -6.02 18.05
CA ARG A 11 3.25 -4.65 18.35
C ARG A 11 2.77 -3.93 17.09
N LYS A 12 3.50 -4.04 15.98
CA LYS A 12 3.11 -3.43 14.70
C LYS A 12 1.80 -3.99 14.18
N GLU A 13 1.62 -5.30 14.27
CA GLU A 13 0.39 -6.00 13.88
C GLU A 13 -0.82 -5.54 14.71
N GLN A 14 -0.67 -5.40 16.03
CA GLN A 14 -1.73 -4.90 16.91
C GLN A 14 -2.14 -3.46 16.55
N GLU A 15 -1.18 -2.56 16.35
CA GLU A 15 -1.44 -1.17 15.96
C GLU A 15 -2.15 -1.10 14.59
N MET A 16 -1.75 -1.96 13.64
CA MET A 16 -2.42 -2.03 12.34
C MET A 16 -3.85 -2.54 12.46
N ARG A 17 -4.12 -3.59 13.26
CA ARG A 17 -5.48 -4.06 13.51
C ARG A 17 -6.35 -3.00 14.15
N ALA A 18 -5.82 -2.26 15.13
CA ALA A 18 -6.53 -1.16 15.76
C ALA A 18 -6.89 -0.08 14.74
N SER A 19 -5.95 0.27 13.86
CA SER A 19 -6.16 1.27 12.80
C SER A 19 -7.22 0.81 11.79
N VAL A 20 -7.16 -0.45 11.34
CA VAL A 20 -8.17 -1.04 10.45
C VAL A 20 -9.54 -1.05 11.11
N GLY A 21 -9.62 -1.44 12.38
CA GLY A 21 -10.86 -1.43 13.16
C GLY A 21 -11.48 -0.03 13.25
N ALA A 22 -10.66 1.00 13.47
CA ALA A 22 -11.12 2.39 13.49
C ALA A 22 -11.69 2.84 12.14
N VAL A 23 -11.01 2.51 11.03
CA VAL A 23 -11.51 2.79 9.68
C VAL A 23 -12.82 2.05 9.40
N ARG A 24 -12.91 0.76 9.80
CA ARG A 24 -14.13 -0.05 9.65
C ARG A 24 -15.32 0.50 10.44
N ALA A 25 -15.09 1.07 11.62
CA ALA A 25 -16.16 1.64 12.44
C ALA A 25 -16.82 2.85 11.77
N GLY A 26 -16.12 3.51 10.84
CA GLY A 26 -16.58 4.72 10.15
C GLY A 26 -16.62 5.95 11.04
N GLY A 27 -16.52 7.13 10.43
CA GLY A 27 -16.55 8.41 11.16
C GLY A 27 -17.96 8.82 11.59
N ASP A 28 -18.98 8.47 10.82
CA ASP A 28 -20.35 8.97 10.94
C ASP A 28 -21.32 7.93 11.52
N GLY A 29 -20.80 6.85 12.11
CA GLY A 29 -21.60 5.77 12.70
C GLY A 29 -22.03 4.67 11.73
N GLU A 30 -21.71 4.80 10.45
CA GLU A 30 -21.89 3.74 9.45
C GLU A 30 -20.62 2.92 9.26
N ARG A 31 -20.76 1.60 9.26
CA ARG A 31 -19.65 0.68 9.05
C ARG A 31 -19.12 0.82 7.62
N PHE A 32 -17.81 1.00 7.47
CA PHE A 32 -17.16 0.97 6.16
C PHE A 32 -16.90 -0.49 5.74
N ASP A 33 -17.59 -0.95 4.70
CA ASP A 33 -17.45 -2.30 4.15
C ASP A 33 -16.51 -2.40 2.92
N GLY A 34 -15.96 -1.28 2.45
CA GLY A 34 -15.05 -1.25 1.30
C GLY A 34 -13.66 -1.84 1.57
N GLU A 35 -12.80 -1.86 0.55
CA GLU A 35 -11.40 -2.26 0.72
C GLU A 35 -10.62 -1.22 1.53
N ILE A 36 -9.78 -1.67 2.47
CA ILE A 36 -8.90 -0.78 3.25
C ILE A 36 -7.47 -0.95 2.76
N ARG A 37 -6.83 0.17 2.41
CA ARG A 37 -5.43 0.21 1.98
C ARG A 37 -4.62 1.13 2.88
N VAL A 38 -3.39 0.70 3.19
CA VAL A 38 -2.37 1.48 3.89
C VAL A 38 -1.42 2.06 2.86
N LEU A 39 -1.40 3.39 2.75
CA LEU A 39 -0.58 4.09 1.76
C LEU A 39 0.78 4.46 2.33
N THR A 40 1.84 4.21 1.56
CA THR A 40 3.21 4.57 1.94
C THR A 40 3.98 5.11 0.74
N SER A 41 4.91 6.04 0.97
CA SER A 41 5.89 6.50 -0.02
C SER A 41 7.27 5.87 0.18
N CYS A 42 7.43 5.00 1.18
CA CYS A 42 8.70 4.36 1.49
C CYS A 42 8.72 2.91 0.95
N PRO A 43 9.62 2.57 0.00
CA PRO A 43 9.67 1.23 -0.61
C PRO A 43 9.95 0.10 0.39
N SER A 44 10.83 0.34 1.37
CA SER A 44 11.13 -0.67 2.40
C SER A 44 9.94 -0.86 3.34
N CYS A 45 9.21 0.22 3.65
CA CYS A 45 7.96 0.12 4.41
C CYS A 45 6.89 -0.63 3.62
N LEU A 46 6.75 -0.42 2.32
CA LEU A 46 5.78 -1.16 1.50
C LEU A 46 6.03 -2.66 1.62
N GLN A 47 7.24 -3.10 1.31
CA GLN A 47 7.61 -4.51 1.46
C GLN A 47 7.43 -5.01 2.91
N GLY A 48 7.73 -4.19 3.91
CA GLY A 48 7.52 -4.47 5.33
C GLY A 48 6.06 -4.68 5.70
N LEU A 49 5.20 -3.76 5.30
CA LEU A 49 3.77 -3.70 5.62
C LEU A 49 2.98 -4.77 4.87
N SER A 50 3.33 -5.09 3.63
CA SER A 50 2.68 -6.15 2.85
C SER A 50 2.75 -7.53 3.54
N ARG A 51 3.71 -7.74 4.45
CA ARG A 51 3.81 -8.99 5.24
C ARG A 51 2.70 -9.17 6.27
N TYR A 52 1.95 -8.11 6.58
CA TYR A 52 0.83 -8.15 7.54
C TYR A 52 -0.54 -8.21 6.86
N SER A 53 -0.60 -8.20 5.53
CA SER A 53 -1.88 -8.04 4.81
C SER A 53 -2.90 -9.12 5.15
N ASP A 54 -2.47 -10.38 5.26
CA ASP A 54 -3.32 -11.51 5.65
C ASP A 54 -3.75 -11.42 7.12
N ASP A 55 -2.90 -10.85 7.99
CA ASP A 55 -3.13 -10.78 9.44
C ASP A 55 -4.11 -9.67 9.85
N VAL A 56 -4.20 -8.59 9.04
CA VAL A 56 -4.95 -7.37 9.39
C VAL A 56 -6.10 -7.05 8.43
N GLY A 57 -6.20 -7.73 7.29
CA GLY A 57 -7.27 -7.50 6.31
C GLY A 57 -7.18 -6.14 5.60
N ALA A 58 -5.97 -5.62 5.43
CA ALA A 58 -5.68 -4.40 4.68
C ALA A 58 -4.45 -4.58 3.79
N GLN A 59 -4.52 -4.07 2.56
CA GLN A 59 -3.40 -4.11 1.63
C GLN A 59 -2.47 -2.92 1.86
N ALA A 60 -1.18 -3.07 1.63
CA ALA A 60 -0.25 -1.94 1.60
C ALA A 60 0.02 -1.58 0.15
N ASP A 61 -0.07 -0.28 -0.18
CA ASP A 61 0.20 0.20 -1.53
C ASP A 61 1.01 1.50 -1.50
N TYR A 62 1.61 1.81 -2.64
CA TYR A 62 2.41 2.99 -2.83
C TYR A 62 1.52 4.20 -3.12
N LEU A 63 1.66 5.27 -2.34
CA LEU A 63 0.81 6.47 -2.45
C LEU A 63 0.75 7.01 -3.89
N VAL A 64 1.88 7.02 -4.59
CA VAL A 64 1.97 7.55 -5.96
C VAL A 64 1.18 6.69 -6.97
N VAL A 65 1.10 5.38 -6.74
CA VAL A 65 0.32 4.46 -7.61
C VAL A 65 -1.17 4.75 -7.46
N GLU A 66 -1.65 4.88 -6.23
CA GLU A 66 -3.07 5.19 -5.97
C GLU A 66 -3.47 6.58 -6.46
N MET A 67 -2.57 7.56 -6.32
CA MET A 67 -2.77 8.88 -6.92
C MET A 67 -2.83 8.81 -8.44
N ALA A 68 -1.97 8.03 -9.09
CA ALA A 68 -1.98 7.87 -10.54
C ALA A 68 -3.29 7.22 -11.02
N ARG A 69 -3.76 6.15 -10.37
CA ARG A 69 -5.07 5.53 -10.69
C ARG A 69 -6.22 6.53 -10.54
N THR A 70 -6.23 7.29 -9.44
CA THR A 70 -7.32 8.23 -9.14
C THR A 70 -7.35 9.43 -10.08
N LEU A 71 -6.18 9.99 -10.41
CA LEU A 71 -6.06 11.22 -11.19
C LEU A 71 -6.00 10.98 -12.70
N LEU A 72 -5.42 9.86 -13.13
CA LEU A 72 -5.15 9.55 -14.53
C LEU A 72 -6.01 8.40 -15.07
N GLY A 73 -6.79 7.74 -14.20
CA GLY A 73 -7.65 6.61 -14.54
C GLY A 73 -6.94 5.25 -14.45
N GLU A 74 -7.72 4.16 -14.51
CA GLU A 74 -7.19 2.79 -14.34
C GLU A 74 -6.15 2.39 -15.39
N ASN A 75 -6.21 2.97 -16.60
CA ASN A 75 -5.28 2.66 -17.69
C ASN A 75 -3.95 3.45 -17.64
N TRP A 76 -3.72 4.24 -16.58
CA TRP A 76 -2.61 5.19 -16.49
C TRP A 76 -1.24 4.58 -16.79
N LEU A 77 -0.99 3.34 -16.35
CA LEU A 77 0.30 2.68 -16.49
C LEU A 77 0.59 2.32 -17.95
N ALA A 78 -0.42 1.78 -18.65
CA ALA A 78 -0.29 1.45 -20.07
C ALA A 78 -0.04 2.72 -20.90
N ASP A 79 -0.82 3.76 -20.66
CA ASP A 79 -0.67 5.05 -21.34
C ASP A 79 0.67 5.72 -21.02
N TYR A 80 1.16 5.58 -19.78
CA TYR A 80 2.48 6.05 -19.38
C TYR A 80 3.60 5.30 -20.11
N VAL A 81 3.56 3.97 -20.12
CA VAL A 81 4.57 3.12 -20.78
C VAL A 81 4.60 3.38 -22.28
N GLU A 82 3.43 3.50 -22.93
CA GLU A 82 3.35 3.80 -24.36
C GLU A 82 4.01 5.16 -24.68
N ARG A 83 3.71 6.20 -23.90
CA ARG A 83 4.33 7.53 -24.07
C ARG A 83 5.85 7.49 -23.83
N ALA A 84 6.30 6.78 -22.80
CA ALA A 84 7.73 6.63 -22.49
C ALA A 84 8.47 5.90 -23.62
N ASN A 85 7.88 4.82 -24.16
CA ASN A 85 8.46 4.05 -25.26
C ASN A 85 8.63 4.88 -26.54
N ARG A 86 7.67 5.77 -26.85
CA ARG A 86 7.76 6.67 -28.01
C ARG A 86 8.86 7.75 -27.86
N GLY A 87 9.25 8.08 -26.64
CA GLY A 87 10.24 9.12 -26.33
C GLY A 87 11.71 8.69 -26.38
N GLY A 88 12.01 7.42 -26.70
CA GLY A 88 13.37 6.88 -26.71
C GLY A 88 13.83 6.47 -25.31
N ILE A 89 13.46 5.26 -24.88
CA ILE A 89 13.99 4.67 -23.65
C ILE A 89 15.45 4.29 -23.88
N GLU A 90 16.36 4.98 -23.20
CA GLU A 90 17.76 4.56 -23.14
C GLU A 90 17.85 3.27 -22.31
N ARG A 91 18.19 2.17 -22.97
CA ARG A 91 18.27 0.85 -22.34
C ARG A 91 19.66 0.64 -21.77
N VAL A 92 19.80 0.70 -20.44
CA VAL A 92 21.00 0.23 -19.74
C VAL A 92 20.89 -1.29 -19.59
N LEU A 93 21.54 -2.03 -20.48
CA LEU A 93 21.72 -3.47 -20.34
C LEU A 93 22.85 -3.70 -19.32
N VAL A 94 22.58 -4.50 -18.27
CA VAL A 94 23.59 -5.00 -17.31
C VAL A 94 23.79 -6.50 -17.55
#